data_AF-A0A9D5SZZ6-F1
#
_entry.id   AF-A0A9D5SZZ6-F1
#
_cell.length_a   1.000
_cell.length_b   1.000
_cell.length_c   1.000
_cell.angle_alpha   90.00
_cell.angle_beta   90.00
_cell.angle_gamma   90.00
#
_symmetry.space_group_name_H-M   'P 1'
#
loop_
_entity.id
_entity.type
_entity.pdbx_description
1 polymer ?
#
loop_
_entity_poly.entity_id
_entity_poly.type
_entity_poly.pdbx_seq_one_letter_code
_entity_poly.pdbx_strand_id
1 'polypeptide(L)'
;MLDPITKRYEDASDMKRFEFVFFCDCCGRAIPSTALDFHSGFRRKLFLTAEEREARAIIYADHHSKAYERANNEVLHELNRCERCGDMVCEDCTVYNETDDGGVICRKCREAGAEGTEDR
;
A
#
# COMPACT_ATOMS: atom_id res chain seq x y z
N MET A 1 10.49 2.33 8.94
CA MET A 1 9.40 2.49 7.96
C MET A 1 9.74 1.65 6.76
N LEU A 2 8.88 0.68 6.44
CA LEU A 2 9.02 -0.16 5.25
C LEU A 2 8.90 0.68 3.98
N ASP A 3 9.53 0.22 2.89
CA ASP A 3 9.27 0.81 1.58
C ASP A 3 7.81 0.56 1.19
N PRO A 4 7.16 1.54 0.52
CA PRO A 4 5.78 1.36 0.07
C PRO A 4 5.68 0.20 -0.90
N ILE A 5 4.66 -0.63 -0.69
CA ILE A 5 4.44 -1.83 -1.49
C ILE A 5 4.14 -1.50 -2.96
N THR A 6 3.40 -0.43 -3.21
CA THR A 6 3.07 0.10 -4.54
C THR A 6 3.87 1.36 -4.82
N LYS A 7 4.04 1.71 -6.11
CA LYS A 7 4.72 2.95 -6.50
C LYS A 7 3.97 4.19 -6.02
N ARG A 8 2.66 4.06 -5.81
CA ARG A 8 1.76 5.12 -5.34
C ARG A 8 0.99 4.65 -4.13
N TYR A 9 1.00 5.48 -3.09
CA TYR A 9 0.11 5.37 -1.94
C TYR A 9 -0.28 6.77 -1.48
N GLU A 10 -1.37 6.86 -0.73
CA GLU A 10 -1.88 8.06 -0.09
C GLU A 10 -2.04 7.80 1.40
N ASP A 11 -1.57 8.73 2.21
CA ASP A 11 -1.76 8.73 3.65
C ASP A 11 -2.95 9.62 4.00
N ALA A 12 -4.08 8.99 4.31
CA ALA A 12 -5.31 9.64 4.74
C ALA A 12 -5.44 9.69 6.28
N SER A 13 -4.34 9.44 7.01
CA SER A 13 -4.33 9.41 8.46
C SER A 13 -4.64 10.77 9.08
N ASP A 14 -5.39 10.74 10.18
CA ASP A 14 -5.68 11.90 11.02
C ASP A 14 -5.32 11.64 12.49
N MET A 15 -5.50 12.64 13.35
CA MET A 15 -5.22 12.52 14.79
C MET A 15 -6.21 11.63 15.57
N LYS A 16 -7.08 10.88 14.89
CA LYS A 16 -8.06 9.94 15.44
C LYS A 16 -7.89 8.53 14.90
N ARG A 17 -7.47 8.36 13.65
CA ARG A 17 -7.30 7.08 12.96
C ARG A 17 -6.22 7.17 11.90
N PHE A 18 -5.54 6.05 11.70
CA PHE A 18 -4.60 5.83 10.63
C PHE A 18 -5.30 5.12 9.49
N GLU A 19 -5.21 5.67 8.29
CA GLU A 19 -5.83 5.11 7.09
C GLU A 19 -4.89 5.34 5.92
N PHE A 20 -4.60 4.27 5.18
CA PHE A 20 -3.67 4.30 4.06
C PHE A 20 -4.38 3.73 2.83
N VAL A 21 -4.17 4.37 1.68
CA VAL A 21 -4.74 3.92 0.42
C VAL A 21 -3.60 3.62 -0.54
N PHE A 22 -3.52 2.37 -0.98
CA PHE A 22 -2.54 1.93 -1.97
C PHE A 22 -3.19 1.88 -3.34
N PHE A 23 -2.38 1.95 -4.41
CA PHE A 23 -2.90 1.96 -5.77
C PHE A 23 -2.22 0.89 -6.60
N CYS A 24 -3.01 0.13 -7.36
CA CYS A 24 -2.49 -0.82 -8.33
C CYS A 24 -1.58 -0.13 -9.35
N ASP A 25 -0.35 -0.62 -9.53
CA ASP A 25 0.63 -0.02 -10.46
C ASP A 25 0.24 -0.19 -11.94
N CYS A 26 -0.73 -1.08 -12.22
CA CYS A 26 -1.25 -1.31 -13.56
C CYS A 26 -2.41 -0.36 -13.91
N CYS A 27 -3.51 -0.41 -13.16
CA CYS A 27 -4.75 0.31 -13.47
C CYS A 27 -5.04 1.53 -12.57
N GLY A 28 -4.29 1.71 -11.48
CA GLY A 28 -4.54 2.78 -10.50
C GLY A 28 -5.76 2.54 -9.60
N ARG A 29 -6.29 1.32 -9.53
CA ARG A 29 -7.36 0.95 -8.59
C ARG A 29 -6.91 1.22 -7.15
N ALA A 30 -7.74 1.92 -6.40
CA ALA A 30 -7.51 2.20 -4.98
C ALA A 30 -7.81 0.95 -4.13
N ILE A 31 -6.92 0.68 -3.18
CA ILE A 31 -6.94 -0.45 -2.26
C ILE A 31 -6.75 0.12 -0.86
N PRO A 32 -7.85 0.45 -0.15
CA PRO A 32 -7.77 1.02 1.18
C PRO A 32 -7.36 -0.05 2.20
N SER A 33 -6.44 0.29 3.11
CA SER A 33 -6.09 -0.56 4.25
C SER A 33 -7.16 -0.49 5.34
N THR A 34 -7.09 -1.41 6.30
CA THR A 34 -7.92 -1.30 7.50
C THR A 34 -7.59 -0.03 8.28
N ALA A 35 -8.60 0.76 8.62
CA ALA A 35 -8.41 1.94 9.47
C ALA A 35 -8.08 1.52 10.92
N LEU A 36 -7.05 2.13 11.51
CA LEU A 36 -6.63 1.86 12.90
C LEU A 36 -6.84 3.08 13.78
N ASP A 37 -7.63 2.94 14.83
CA ASP A 37 -7.89 4.05 15.75
C ASP A 37 -6.64 4.45 16.55
N PHE A 38 -6.28 5.72 16.48
CA PHE A 38 -5.21 6.30 17.27
C PHE A 38 -5.67 6.62 18.69
N HIS A 39 -5.00 6.00 19.66
CA HIS A 39 -5.21 6.23 21.07
C HIS A 39 -3.91 6.74 21.71
N SER A 40 -3.87 8.02 22.04
CA SER A 40 -2.68 8.65 22.63
C SER A 40 -2.42 8.27 24.10
N GLY A 41 -3.30 7.49 24.74
CA GLY A 41 -3.23 7.14 26.16
C GLY A 41 -3.50 8.30 27.15
N PHE A 42 -3.29 9.55 26.74
CA PHE A 42 -3.64 10.74 27.54
C PHE A 42 -5.14 10.82 27.82
N ARG A 43 -5.48 11.24 29.05
CA ARG A 43 -6.87 11.62 29.37
C ARG A 43 -7.32 12.75 28.44
N ARG A 44 -8.57 12.69 27.98
CA ARG A 44 -9.17 13.75 27.16
C ARG A 44 -9.18 15.07 27.96
N LYS A 45 -8.27 15.98 27.64
CA LYS A 45 -8.21 17.35 28.16
C LYS A 45 -8.48 18.32 27.00
N LEU A 46 -9.19 19.42 27.29
CA LEU A 46 -9.45 20.48 26.31
C LEU A 46 -8.18 21.25 25.93
N PHE A 47 -7.23 21.34 26.86
CA PHE A 47 -5.94 22.01 26.67
C PHE A 47 -4.82 21.08 27.09
N LEU A 48 -3.92 20.81 26.16
CA LEU A 48 -2.69 20.06 26.40
C LEU A 48 -1.55 21.06 26.66
N THR A 49 -0.70 20.75 27.63
CA THR A 49 0.56 21.49 27.83
C THR A 49 1.48 21.33 26.61
N ALA A 50 2.53 22.15 26.52
CA ALA A 50 3.51 22.00 25.45
C ALA A 50 4.18 20.62 25.48
N GLU A 51 4.57 20.16 26.66
CA GLU A 51 5.17 18.83 26.90
C GLU A 51 4.21 17.69 26.52
N GLU A 52 2.93 17.79 26.89
CA GLU A 52 1.93 16.77 26.53
C GLU A 52 1.67 16.74 25.01
N ARG A 53 1.76 17.88 24.32
CA ARG A 53 1.65 17.93 22.84
C ARG A 53 2.84 17.26 22.17
N GLU A 54 4.04 17.52 22.65
CA GLU A 54 5.26 16.90 22.14
C GLU A 54 5.24 15.39 22.37
N ALA A 55 4.92 14.95 23.59
CA ALA A 55 4.77 13.53 23.91
C ALA A 55 3.70 12.86 23.03
N ARG A 56 2.56 13.54 22.78
CA ARG A 56 1.51 13.05 21.87
C ARG A 56 1.99 12.93 20.42
N ALA A 57 2.81 13.87 19.94
CA ALA A 57 3.37 13.80 18.59
C ALA A 57 4.35 12.63 18.43
N ILE A 58 5.16 12.35 19.45
CA ILE A 58 6.08 11.19 19.46
C ILE A 58 5.28 9.89 19.44
N ILE A 59 4.25 9.76 20.30
CA ILE A 59 3.37 8.59 20.34
C ILE A 59 2.64 8.41 19.01
N TYR A 60 2.16 9.51 18.42
CA TYR A 60 1.51 9.49 17.11
C TYR A 60 2.47 8.95 16.04
N ALA A 61 3.71 9.45 15.97
CA ALA A 61 4.70 9.02 14.98
C ALA A 61 5.04 7.53 15.11
N ASP A 62 5.22 7.02 16.33
CA ASP A 62 5.45 5.59 16.58
C ASP A 62 4.25 4.72 16.16
N HIS A 63 3.05 5.11 16.57
CA HIS A 63 1.82 4.39 16.21
C HIS A 63 1.54 4.46 14.71
N HIS A 64 1.80 5.60 14.07
CA HIS A 64 1.66 5.81 12.63
C HIS A 64 2.60 4.88 11.86
N SER A 65 3.88 4.80 12.24
CA SER A 65 4.83 3.88 11.60
C SER A 65 4.38 2.43 11.72
N LYS A 66 3.89 2.01 12.89
CA LYS A 66 3.36 0.65 13.11
C LYS A 66 2.09 0.40 12.31
N ALA A 67 1.20 1.39 12.24
CA ALA A 67 -0.03 1.31 11.45
C ALA A 67 0.28 1.17 9.96
N TYR A 68 1.25 1.93 9.46
CA TYR A 68 1.71 1.87 8.08
C TYR A 68 2.37 0.52 7.73
N GLU A 69 3.18 -0.04 8.63
CA GLU A 69 3.77 -1.37 8.43
C GLU A 69 2.70 -2.46 8.38
N ARG A 70 1.68 -2.37 9.24
CA ARG A 70 0.53 -3.27 9.19
C ARG A 70 -0.26 -3.11 7.90
N ALA A 71 -0.54 -1.88 7.49
CA ALA A 71 -1.28 -1.58 6.26
C ALA A 71 -0.58 -2.13 5.01
N ASN A 72 0.75 -1.98 4.91
CA ASN A 72 1.54 -2.58 3.83
C ASN A 72 1.41 -4.10 3.79
N ASN A 73 1.49 -4.76 4.95
CA ASN A 73 1.36 -6.22 5.03
C ASN A 73 -0.06 -6.71 4.71
N GLU A 74 -1.09 -5.97 5.11
CA GLU A 74 -2.47 -6.29 4.75
C GLU A 74 -2.67 -6.24 3.23
N VAL A 75 -2.22 -5.15 2.59
CA VAL A 75 -2.38 -4.95 1.15
C VAL A 75 -1.50 -5.89 0.32
N LEU A 76 -0.39 -6.41 0.87
CA LEU A 76 0.41 -7.45 0.23
C LEU A 76 -0.41 -8.70 -0.11
N HIS A 77 -1.42 -9.02 0.69
CA HIS A 77 -2.29 -10.17 0.43
C HIS A 77 -3.37 -9.90 -0.62
N GLU A 78 -3.61 -8.63 -0.97
CA GLU A 78 -4.58 -8.22 -2.00
C GLU A 78 -3.92 -7.93 -3.36
N LEU A 79 -2.59 -7.85 -3.38
CA LEU A 79 -1.79 -7.55 -4.56
C LEU A 79 -0.96 -8.75 -4.97
N ASN A 80 -0.77 -8.89 -6.27
CA ASN A 80 0.14 -9.87 -6.85
C ASN A 80 1.35 -9.15 -7.43
N ARG A 81 2.53 -9.72 -7.23
CA ARG A 81 3.76 -9.21 -7.83
C ARG A 81 3.89 -9.76 -9.25
N CYS A 82 4.09 -8.89 -10.22
CA CYS A 82 4.42 -9.29 -11.58
C CYS A 82 5.86 -9.86 -11.62
N GLU A 83 6.04 -11.09 -12.10
CA GLU A 83 7.36 -11.71 -12.20
C GLU A 83 8.27 -11.06 -13.26
N ARG A 84 7.67 -10.35 -14.23
CA ARG A 84 8.41 -9.71 -15.32
C ARG A 84 8.93 -8.32 -14.98
N CYS A 85 8.13 -7.46 -14.36
CA CYS A 85 8.51 -6.08 -14.04
C CYS A 85 8.63 -5.78 -12.54
N GLY A 86 8.15 -6.69 -11.67
CA GLY A 86 8.16 -6.50 -10.23
C GLY A 86 7.03 -5.61 -9.68
N ASP A 87 6.17 -5.05 -10.53
CA ASP A 87 5.07 -4.17 -10.13
C ASP A 87 4.00 -4.92 -9.33
N MET A 88 3.37 -4.21 -8.38
CA MET A 88 2.30 -4.76 -7.54
C MET A 88 0.94 -4.43 -8.15
N VAL A 89 0.22 -5.48 -8.54
CA VAL A 89 -1.02 -5.35 -9.32
C VAL A 89 -2.19 -6.05 -8.66
N CYS A 90 -3.38 -5.46 -8.77
CA CYS A 90 -4.61 -6.07 -8.28
C CYS A 90 -4.95 -7.33 -9.08
N GLU A 91 -5.78 -8.20 -8.50
CA GLU A 91 -6.26 -9.45 -9.11
C GLU A 91 -6.75 -9.28 -10.56
N ASP A 92 -7.52 -8.22 -10.87
CA ASP A 92 -8.03 -7.98 -12.23
C ASP A 92 -6.92 -7.69 -13.28
N CYS A 93 -5.77 -7.20 -12.82
CA CYS A 93 -4.62 -6.88 -13.66
C CYS A 93 -3.59 -8.02 -13.70
N THR A 94 -3.77 -9.01 -12.84
CA THR A 94 -3.02 -10.25 -12.80
C THR A 94 -3.44 -11.13 -13.97
N VAL A 95 -2.47 -11.67 -14.70
CA VAL A 95 -2.70 -12.65 -15.75
C VAL A 95 -1.72 -13.80 -15.57
N TYR A 96 -2.22 -15.02 -15.64
CA TYR A 96 -1.39 -16.22 -15.64
C TYR A 96 -0.74 -16.41 -17.01
N ASN A 97 0.58 -16.58 -17.03
CA ASN A 97 1.31 -16.95 -18.23
C ASN A 97 1.26 -18.47 -18.39
N GLU A 98 0.50 -18.97 -19.37
CA GLU A 98 0.42 -20.39 -19.67
C GLU A 98 1.61 -20.89 -20.51
N THR A 99 2.43 -19.98 -21.04
CA THR A 99 3.47 -20.29 -22.04
C THR A 99 4.88 -20.46 -21.49
N ASP A 100 5.17 -19.98 -20.27
CA ASP A 100 6.45 -20.21 -19.57
C ASP A 100 6.17 -20.44 -18.07
N ASP A 101 6.40 -21.68 -17.60
CA ASP A 101 6.44 -22.13 -16.20
C ASP A 101 5.28 -21.78 -15.24
N GLY A 102 4.16 -21.25 -15.74
CA GLY A 102 2.96 -20.98 -14.94
C GLY A 102 3.05 -19.73 -14.05
N GLY A 103 3.88 -18.76 -14.43
CA GLY A 103 4.13 -17.54 -13.66
C GLY A 103 3.01 -16.49 -13.73
N VAL A 104 3.04 -15.55 -12.77
CA VAL A 104 2.09 -14.42 -12.70
C VAL A 104 2.69 -13.16 -13.33
N ILE A 105 1.99 -12.59 -14.32
CA ILE A 105 2.39 -11.34 -14.99
C ILE A 105 1.27 -10.30 -14.96
N CYS A 106 1.62 -9.01 -15.10
CA CYS A 106 0.62 -7.96 -15.24
C CYS A 106 0.12 -7.83 -16.69
N ARG A 107 -1.08 -7.28 -16.85
CA ARG A 107 -1.68 -7.03 -18.18
C ARG A 107 -0.79 -6.22 -19.12
N LYS A 108 -0.12 -5.18 -18.61
CA LYS A 108 0.85 -4.37 -19.39
C LYS A 108 1.99 -5.23 -19.95
N CYS A 109 2.54 -6.13 -19.14
CA CYS A 109 3.62 -7.02 -19.55
C CYS A 109 3.16 -8.10 -20.53
N ARG A 110 1.89 -8.54 -20.44
CA ARG A 110 1.31 -9.46 -21.43
C ARG A 110 1.17 -8.78 -22.79
N GLU A 111 0.61 -7.58 -22.82
CA GLU A 111 0.41 -6.80 -24.05
C GLU A 111 1.75 -6.47 -24.73
N ALA A 112 2.74 -6.01 -23.95
CA ALA A 112 4.09 -5.75 -24.47
C ALA A 112 4.82 -7.01 -24.98
N GLY A 113 4.42 -8.22 -24.54
CA GLY A 113 4.94 -9.48 -25.08
C GLY A 113 4.29 -9.89 -26.40
N ALA A 114 3.03 -9.52 -26.63
CA ALA A 114 2.28 -9.85 -27.85
C ALA A 114 2.68 -8.99 -29.04
N GLU A 115 3.11 -7.75 -28.80
CA GLU A 115 3.56 -6.80 -29.84
C GLU A 115 4.96 -7.11 -30.40
N GLY A 116 5.64 -8.17 -29.93
CA GLY A 116 6.97 -8.59 -30.41
C GLY A 116 6.98 -9.52 -31.62
N THR A 117 5.83 -9.80 -32.25
CA THR A 117 5.69 -10.80 -33.33
C THR A 117 5.36 -10.25 -34.72
N GLU A 118 5.46 -8.95 -34.93
CA GLU A 118 5.39 -8.34 -36.27
C GLU A 118 6.42 -7.19 -36.36
N ASP A 119 7.63 -7.49 -36.83
CA ASP A 119 8.14 -6.86 -38.05
C ASP A 119 9.38 -7.62 -38.58
N ARG A 120 9.57 -7.49 -39.88
CA ARG A 120 10.13 -8.45 -40.82
C ARG A 120 11.52 -8.06 -41.30
#